data_AF-A0A1Q7Z4B0-F1
#
_entry.id   AF-A0A1Q7Z4B0-F1
#
_cell.length_a   1.000
_cell.length_b   1.000
_cell.length_c   1.000
_cell.angle_alpha   90.00
_cell.angle_beta   90.00
_cell.angle_gamma   90.00
#
_symmetry.space_group_name_H-M   'P 1'
#
loop_
_entity.id
_entity.type
_entity.pdbx_description
1 polymer ?
#
loop_
_entity_poly.entity_id
_entity_poly.type
_entity_poly.pdbx_seq_one_letter_code
_entity_poly.pdbx_strand_id
1 'polypeptide(L)'
;MRSQHRDPLNVGTDRLVTVNELVDLVARIADKTIRRRHDISQPQGVRGRNSDNTRLRSVLGWEPRMALEDGLARTYRWIESQLRLKGRIGLPPRTAAAR
;
A
#
# COMPACT_ATOMS: atom_id res chain seq x y z
N MET A 1 2.64 29.71 -0.75
CA MET A 1 3.19 28.51 -1.42
C MET A 1 4.59 28.25 -0.86
N ARG A 2 4.94 27.02 -0.45
CA ARG A 2 6.23 26.73 0.23
C ARG A 2 7.39 26.41 -0.75
N SER A 3 7.13 26.29 -2.05
CA SER A 3 8.13 26.19 -3.11
C SER A 3 7.87 27.25 -4.18
N GLN A 4 8.88 27.53 -5.02
CA GLN A 4 8.77 28.43 -6.17
C GLN A 4 8.42 27.70 -7.48
N HIS A 5 8.34 26.36 -7.47
CA HIS A 5 7.98 25.56 -8.62
C HIS A 5 6.47 25.61 -8.89
N ARG A 6 6.08 25.92 -10.13
CA ARG A 6 4.67 26.16 -10.52
C ARG A 6 4.10 25.14 -11.50
N ASP A 7 4.94 24.23 -12.00
CA ASP A 7 4.49 23.16 -12.91
C ASP A 7 4.05 21.91 -12.11
N PRO A 8 3.28 21.00 -12.74
CA PRO A 8 2.99 19.70 -12.16
C PRO A 8 4.25 18.89 -11.87
N LEU A 9 4.22 18.16 -10.75
CA LEU A 9 5.25 17.21 -10.35
C LEU A 9 4.64 15.83 -10.12
N ASN A 10 5.37 14.79 -10.52
CA ASN A 10 5.07 13.44 -10.08
C ASN A 10 5.33 13.34 -8.58
N VAL A 11 4.38 12.75 -7.85
CA VAL A 11 4.51 12.47 -6.42
C VAL A 11 4.09 11.03 -6.18
N GLY A 12 5.08 10.15 -6.04
CA GLY A 12 4.87 8.73 -5.84
C GLY A 12 6.18 8.00 -5.61
N THR A 13 6.11 6.78 -5.12
CA THR A 13 7.29 5.91 -5.03
C THR A 13 7.75 5.53 -6.43
N ASP A 14 9.06 5.42 -6.63
CA ASP A 14 9.68 4.89 -7.85
C ASP A 14 9.88 3.35 -7.79
N ARG A 15 9.35 2.70 -6.76
CA ARG A 15 9.27 1.24 -6.66
C ARG A 15 8.06 0.72 -7.42
N LEU A 16 8.32 0.01 -8.52
CA LEU A 16 7.31 -0.75 -9.24
C LEU A 16 7.04 -2.09 -8.53
N VAL A 17 5.76 -2.45 -8.41
CA VAL A 17 5.31 -3.77 -7.90
C VAL A 17 4.20 -4.31 -8.78
N THR A 18 4.16 -5.63 -8.93
CA THR A 18 3.06 -6.35 -9.58
C THR A 18 1.86 -6.50 -8.63
N VAL A 19 0.69 -6.81 -9.20
CA VAL A 19 -0.49 -7.15 -8.40
C VAL A 19 -0.25 -8.40 -7.54
N ASN A 20 0.50 -9.40 -8.05
CA ASN A 20 0.79 -10.61 -7.29
C ASN A 20 1.65 -10.31 -6.05
N GLU A 21 2.69 -9.49 -6.19
CA GLU A 21 3.54 -9.06 -5.06
C GLU A 21 2.75 -8.23 -4.04
N LEU A 22 1.85 -7.36 -4.51
CA LEU A 22 0.96 -6.61 -3.61
C LEU A 22 0.06 -7.55 -2.81
N VAL A 23 -0.51 -8.58 -3.46
CA VAL A 23 -1.32 -9.60 -2.79
C VAL A 23 -0.48 -10.38 -1.77
N ASP A 24 0.76 -10.75 -2.09
CA ASP A 24 1.69 -11.41 -1.15
C ASP A 24 2.00 -10.54 0.07
N LEU A 25 2.28 -9.26 -0.15
CA LEU A 25 2.54 -8.30 0.92
C LEU A 25 1.36 -8.22 1.89
N VAL A 26 0.15 -8.06 1.36
CA VAL A 26 -1.07 -7.97 2.18
C VAL A 26 -1.36 -9.30 2.90
N ALA A 27 -1.15 -10.45 2.24
CA ALA A 27 -1.35 -11.76 2.84
C ALA A 27 -0.41 -12.00 4.04
N ARG A 28 0.87 -11.61 3.90
CA ARG A 28 1.85 -11.65 5.01
C ARG A 28 1.46 -10.74 6.16
N ILE A 29 1.06 -9.50 5.87
CA ILE A 29 0.58 -8.54 6.90
C ILE A 29 -0.63 -9.10 7.65
N ALA A 30 -1.52 -9.80 6.93
CA ALA A 30 -2.72 -10.40 7.49
C ALA A 30 -2.46 -11.72 8.24
N ASP A 31 -1.23 -12.25 8.20
CA ASP A 31 -0.86 -13.59 8.65
C ASP A 31 -1.78 -14.68 8.08
N LYS A 32 -1.97 -14.67 6.75
CA LYS A 32 -2.86 -15.59 6.03
C LYS A 32 -2.15 -16.29 4.89
N THR A 33 -2.37 -17.60 4.81
CA THR A 33 -2.09 -18.38 3.61
C THR A 33 -3.29 -18.33 2.68
N ILE A 34 -3.11 -17.88 1.44
CA ILE A 34 -4.18 -17.71 0.45
C ILE A 34 -3.87 -18.43 -0.86
N ARG A 35 -4.91 -18.93 -1.52
CA ARG A 35 -4.82 -19.44 -2.90
C ARG A 35 -5.31 -18.37 -3.86
N ARG A 36 -4.51 -18.04 -4.87
CA ARG A 36 -4.87 -17.06 -5.91
C ARG A 36 -5.67 -17.73 -7.03
N ARG A 37 -6.66 -17.00 -7.55
CA ARG A 37 -7.36 -17.29 -8.82
C ARG A 37 -7.41 -16.00 -9.62
N HIS A 38 -6.92 -16.03 -10.85
CA HIS A 38 -6.95 -14.88 -11.76
C HIS A 38 -8.18 -14.94 -12.64
N ASP A 39 -8.99 -13.89 -12.61
CA ASP A 39 -10.10 -13.70 -13.55
C ASP A 39 -9.65 -12.71 -14.65
N ILE A 40 -9.31 -13.26 -15.81
CA ILE A 40 -8.79 -12.49 -16.96
C ILE A 40 -9.91 -11.90 -17.84
N SER A 41 -11.18 -12.10 -17.48
CA SER A 41 -12.31 -11.49 -18.20
C SER A 41 -12.50 -10.01 -17.88
N GLN A 42 -11.90 -9.54 -16.78
CA GLN A 42 -12.08 -8.18 -16.28
C GLN A 42 -11.11 -7.17 -16.91
N PRO A 43 -11.48 -5.89 -17.00
CA PRO A 43 -10.57 -4.84 -17.50
C PRO A 43 -9.30 -4.74 -16.64
N GLN A 44 -8.14 -4.87 -17.26
CA GLN A 44 -6.84 -4.82 -16.59
C GLN A 44 -6.32 -3.39 -16.34
N GLY A 45 -6.82 -2.41 -17.10
CA GLY A 45 -6.24 -1.07 -17.14
C GLY A 45 -4.90 -1.04 -17.88
N VAL A 46 -4.03 -0.07 -17.54
CA VAL A 46 -2.70 0.02 -18.14
C VAL A 46 -1.76 -1.03 -17.57
N ARG A 47 -0.79 -1.50 -18.38
CA ARG A 47 0.14 -2.59 -18.00
C ARG A 47 1.02 -2.25 -16.80
N GLY A 48 1.35 -0.98 -16.60
CA GLY A 48 2.14 -0.52 -15.46
C GLY A 48 2.27 1.01 -15.45
N ARG A 49 2.45 1.56 -14.25
CA ARG A 49 2.80 2.97 -14.01
C ARG A 49 3.83 3.00 -12.90
N ASN A 50 4.84 3.83 -13.07
CA ASN A 50 5.82 4.11 -12.02
C ASN A 50 6.13 5.61 -12.01
N SER A 51 6.46 6.14 -10.84
CA SER A 51 6.76 7.57 -10.72
C SER A 51 8.18 7.85 -11.21
N ASP A 52 8.34 8.75 -12.18
CA ASP A 52 9.64 9.38 -12.46
C ASP A 52 9.81 10.57 -11.52
N ASN A 53 10.71 10.41 -10.55
CA ASN A 53 10.97 11.38 -9.49
C ASN A 53 12.13 12.33 -9.81
N THR A 54 12.70 12.29 -11.02
CA THR A 54 13.85 13.12 -11.42
C THR A 54 13.58 14.60 -11.19
N ARG A 55 12.43 15.10 -11.66
CA ARG A 55 12.03 16.51 -11.51
C ARG A 55 11.69 16.87 -10.06
N LEU A 56 11.07 15.95 -9.33
CA LEU A 56 10.70 16.14 -7.93
C LEU A 56 11.96 16.33 -7.05
N ARG A 57 12.95 15.44 -7.24
CA ARG A 57 14.25 15.50 -6.55
C ARG A 57 15.00 16.78 -6.89
N SER A 58 15.04 17.19 -8.15
CA SER A 58 15.82 18.36 -8.56
C SER A 58 15.25 19.68 -8.05
N VAL A 59 13.92 19.86 -8.05
CA VAL A 59 13.31 21.15 -7.70
C VAL A 59 12.94 21.26 -6.22
N LEU A 60 12.70 20.15 -5.52
CA LEU A 60 12.31 20.15 -4.10
C LEU A 60 13.33 19.50 -3.17
N GLY A 61 14.33 18.76 -3.67
CA GLY A 61 15.24 17.97 -2.83
C GLY A 61 14.52 16.93 -1.97
N TRP A 62 13.33 16.50 -2.40
CA TRP A 62 12.44 15.61 -1.66
C TRP A 62 12.17 14.33 -2.41
N GLU A 63 11.99 13.24 -1.66
CA GLU A 63 11.52 11.95 -2.16
C GLU A 63 10.70 11.22 -1.10
N PRO A 64 9.81 10.28 -1.49
CA PRO A 64 9.05 9.49 -0.53
C PRO A 64 9.99 8.59 0.29
N ARG A 65 9.80 8.61 1.61
CA ARG A 65 10.66 7.85 2.57
C ARG A 65 9.96 6.62 3.17
N MET A 66 8.67 6.44 2.89
CA MET A 66 7.89 5.33 3.44
C MET A 66 8.04 4.10 2.56
N ALA A 67 8.45 2.97 3.16
CA ALA A 67 8.39 1.69 2.47
C ALA A 67 6.93 1.29 2.22
N LEU A 68 6.69 0.57 1.13
CA LEU A 68 5.34 0.11 0.77
C LEU A 68 4.77 -0.81 1.86
N GLU A 69 5.60 -1.69 2.40
CA GLU A 69 5.32 -2.61 3.50
C GLU A 69 4.74 -1.86 4.72
N ASP A 70 5.41 -0.79 5.15
CA ASP A 70 5.02 -0.01 6.32
C ASP A 70 3.69 0.72 6.08
N GLY A 71 3.54 1.32 4.90
CA GLY A 71 2.29 1.98 4.50
C GLY A 71 1.12 1.00 4.47
N LEU A 72 1.32 -0.18 3.87
CA LEU A 72 0.31 -1.25 3.81
C LEU A 72 -0.03 -1.78 5.20
N ALA A 73 0.95 -2.00 6.07
CA ALA A 73 0.71 -2.50 7.43
C ALA A 73 -0.13 -1.51 8.25
N ARG A 74 0.18 -0.21 8.16
CA ARG A 74 -0.63 0.86 8.80
C ARG A 74 -2.05 0.89 8.24
N THR A 75 -2.17 0.78 6.93
CA THR A 75 -3.48 0.81 6.23
C THR A 75 -4.32 -0.40 6.59
N TYR A 76 -3.73 -1.59 6.62
CA TYR A 76 -4.39 -2.83 7.01
C TYR A 76 -4.97 -2.74 8.42
N ARG A 77 -4.17 -2.31 9.41
CA ARG A 77 -4.62 -2.15 10.80
C ARG A 77 -5.75 -1.12 10.93
N TRP A 78 -5.68 -0.03 10.18
CA TRP A 78 -6.75 0.95 10.14
C TRP A 78 -8.05 0.37 9.54
N ILE A 79 -7.98 -0.33 8.41
CA ILE A 79 -9.15 -1.00 7.82
C ILE A 79 -9.73 -2.02 8.80
N GLU A 80 -8.89 -2.82 9.44
CA GLU A 80 -9.30 -3.79 10.46
C GLU A 80 -10.05 -3.09 11.61
N SER A 81 -9.53 -1.96 12.12
CA SER A 81 -10.21 -1.20 13.17
C SER A 81 -11.56 -0.65 12.69
N GLN A 82 -11.64 -0.15 11.45
CA GLN A 82 -12.91 0.34 10.88
C GLN A 82 -13.94 -0.79 10.73
N LEU A 83 -13.51 -1.99 10.34
CA LEU A 83 -14.40 -3.15 10.24
C LEU A 83 -14.90 -3.62 11.60
N ARG A 84 -14.05 -3.58 12.63
CA ARG A 84 -14.44 -3.88 14.03
C ARG A 84 -15.47 -2.89 14.56
N LEU A 85 -15.23 -1.58 14.37
CA LEU A 85 -16.17 -0.53 14.79
C LEU A 85 -17.55 -0.70 14.13
N LYS A 86 -17.59 -1.20 12.89
CA LYS A 86 -18.83 -1.49 12.16
C LYS A 86 -19.42 -2.88 12.46
N GLY A 87 -18.85 -3.64 13.38
CA GLY A 87 -19.31 -4.99 13.73
C GLY A 87 -19.19 -6.02 12.60
N ARG A 88 -18.38 -5.75 11.57
CA ARG A 88 -18.23 -6.64 10.39
C ARG A 88 -17.27 -7.80 10.62
N ILE A 89 -16.38 -7.66 11.62
CA ILE A 89 -15.45 -8.71 12.05
C ILE A 89 -15.40 -8.73 13.57
N GLY A 90 -15.21 -9.92 14.16
CA GLY A 90 -15.13 -10.10 15.60
C GLY A 90 -13.90 -9.45 16.24
N LEU A 91 -13.93 -9.32 17.56
CA LEU A 91 -12.74 -9.00 18.34
C LEU A 91 -11.68 -10.09 18.11
N PRO A 92 -10.38 -9.73 18.06
CA PRO A 92 -9.35 -10.74 17.95
C PRO A 92 -9.46 -11.67 19.17
N PRO A 93 -9.14 -12.97 19.02
CA PRO A 93 -9.04 -13.85 20.16
C PRO A 93 -8.07 -13.21 21.17
N ARG A 94 -8.46 -13.16 22.46
CA ARG A 94 -7.52 -12.78 23.52
C ARG A 94 -6.38 -13.80 23.44
N THR A 95 -5.21 -13.37 22.98
CA THR A 95 -3.99 -14.13 23.18
C THR A 95 -3.84 -14.32 24.68
N ALA A 96 -3.95 -15.57 25.14
CA ALA A 96 -3.52 -15.91 26.48
C ALA A 96 -2.07 -15.48 26.58
N ALA A 97 -1.76 -14.58 27.53
CA ALA A 97 -0.39 -14.19 27.83
C ALA A 97 0.42 -15.48 27.99
N ALA A 98 1.44 -15.65 27.15
CA ALA A 98 2.41 -16.72 27.30
C ALA A 98 2.96 -16.63 28.73
N ARG A 99 2.76 -17.72 29.48
CA ARG A 99 3.37 -17.91 30.80
C ARG A 99 4.85 -18.18 30.66
#